data_AF-A0AAD8A696-F1
#
_entry.id   AF-A0AAD8A696-F1
#
_cell.length_a   1.000
_cell.length_b   1.000
_cell.length_c   1.000
_cell.angle_alpha   90.00
_cell.angle_beta   90.00
_cell.angle_gamma   90.00
#
_symmetry.space_group_name_H-M   'P 1'
#
loop_
_entity.id
_entity.type
_entity.pdbx_description
1 polymer ?
#
loop_
_entity_poly.entity_id
_entity_poly.type
_entity_poly.pdbx_seq_one_letter_code
_entity_poly.pdbx_strand_id
1 'polypeptide(L)'
;MKVNTNSEDIFSALKLLYYVSKVFGLAPYSLRKEERKINTRWFLDILWSSTWISFFIFGLCVHVQNLTLFNPEESSTKRNITYSIFVITAYFSNIVSLLLTVSFFKTSSPKILNKISAVDCVLIQHSEDCIVYMKIKLYIISELIVLSLMLATLCYANIVVFCNTTVKCISVMTQNLSMIANTIAIVQFFNLVLLLKQRYTILNSWIKPIYKNFGTMQQNSQNINRNPENSTASNNIQNRRHENSASKLLVLIQTYRNINDILKYSKQDNMENLESIEIPEENKYTILQNNNIFEDGSRMYVVRVIYSELHETVRLMNKSYGCALFVGTLWIFVNIVGNIFFTMDKINNLSNSEYKREDLKQAFLFISSLLFSLMLLIAITVSSHLTYNESCRSEILVQKLLLIPEINLDLRSELNLFSAESSVMKAEFTTCGLFVLNMRVLFAVVSLTATYLVFMSLLN
;
A
#
# COMPACT_ATOMS: atom_id res chain seq x y z
N MET A 1 18.20 32.51 5.77
CA MET A 1 17.48 31.80 6.85
C MET A 1 17.68 30.30 6.60
N LYS A 2 18.30 29.54 7.50
CA LYS A 2 18.37 28.07 7.34
C LYS A 2 16.98 27.52 7.62
N VAL A 3 16.23 27.19 6.56
CA VAL A 3 14.97 26.46 6.68
C VAL A 3 15.25 25.22 7.52
N ASN A 4 14.52 25.05 8.61
CA ASN A 4 14.71 23.96 9.55
C ASN A 4 14.28 22.67 8.83
N THR A 5 15.23 21.96 8.21
CA THR A 5 15.02 20.78 7.35
C THR A 5 14.49 19.55 8.10
N ASN A 6 13.95 19.71 9.30
CA ASN A 6 13.43 18.63 10.14
C ASN A 6 11.91 18.49 10.05
N SER A 7 11.26 19.06 9.03
CA SER A 7 9.84 18.81 8.80
C SER A 7 9.63 17.32 8.55
N GLU A 8 8.89 16.65 9.44
CA GLU A 8 8.52 15.25 9.27
C GLU A 8 7.68 15.10 7.99
N ASP A 9 8.25 14.48 6.97
CA ASP A 9 7.59 14.20 5.69
C ASP A 9 7.23 12.70 5.57
N ILE A 10 6.52 12.34 4.49
CA ILE A 10 6.18 10.95 4.19
C ILE A 10 7.42 10.04 4.10
N PHE A 11 8.54 10.58 3.64
CA PHE A 11 9.81 9.85 3.55
C PHE A 11 10.34 9.49 4.93
N SER A 12 10.23 10.40 5.90
CA SER A 12 10.61 10.18 7.29
C SER A 12 9.79 9.06 7.94
N ALA A 13 8.50 8.96 7.62
CA ALA A 13 7.62 7.90 8.12
C ALA A 13 7.97 6.51 7.53
N LEU A 14 8.35 6.47 6.25
CA LEU A 14 8.73 5.24 5.53
C LEU A 14 10.21 4.84 5.69
N LYS A 15 11.02 5.70 6.32
CA LYS A 15 12.48 5.55 6.41
C LYS A 15 12.91 4.20 7.02
N LEU A 16 12.23 3.73 8.06
CA LEU A 16 12.57 2.46 8.70
C LEU A 16 12.30 1.28 7.76
N LEU A 17 11.12 1.23 7.16
CA LEU A 17 10.74 0.20 6.20
C LEU A 17 11.69 0.19 4.99
N TYR A 18 12.08 1.37 4.50
CA TYR A 18 13.08 1.54 3.46
C TYR A 18 14.43 0.91 3.85
N TYR A 19 14.96 1.17 5.05
CA TYR A 19 16.24 0.60 5.45
C TYR A 19 16.18 -0.92 5.63
N VAL A 20 15.13 -1.44 6.26
CA VAL A 20 14.91 -2.89 6.37
C VAL A 20 14.89 -3.52 4.98
N SER A 21 14.17 -2.91 4.05
CA SER A 21 14.12 -3.39 2.66
C SER A 21 15.45 -3.31 1.94
N LYS A 22 16.24 -2.25 2.20
CA LYS A 22 17.55 -2.05 1.59
C LYS A 22 18.54 -3.13 1.99
N VAL A 23 18.49 -3.60 3.24
CA VAL A 23 19.32 -4.73 3.71
C VAL A 23 19.13 -5.97 2.82
N PHE A 24 17.90 -6.26 2.40
CA PHE A 24 17.57 -7.40 1.54
C PHE A 24 17.67 -7.10 0.03
N GLY A 25 18.17 -5.93 -0.37
CA GLY A 25 18.25 -5.54 -1.78
C GLY A 25 16.90 -5.25 -2.45
N LEU A 26 15.83 -5.08 -1.65
CA LEU A 26 14.46 -4.79 -2.11
C LEU A 26 14.18 -3.29 -2.30
N ALA A 27 15.16 -2.42 -2.05
CA ALA A 27 15.03 -0.97 -2.23
C ALA A 27 16.32 -0.35 -2.82
N PRO A 28 16.66 -0.62 -4.11
CA PRO A 28 17.85 -0.13 -4.80
C PRO A 28 17.65 1.32 -5.30
N TYR A 29 17.02 2.15 -4.48
CA TYR A 29 16.80 3.56 -4.74
C TYR A 29 17.27 4.37 -3.53
N SER A 30 17.58 5.64 -3.72
CA SER A 30 17.91 6.55 -2.63
C SER A 30 16.66 7.28 -2.17
N LEU A 31 16.43 7.36 -0.85
CA LEU A 31 15.36 8.15 -0.27
C LEU A 31 15.74 9.65 -0.13
N ARG A 32 17.00 10.02 -0.41
CA ARG A 32 17.46 11.40 -0.21
C ARG A 32 16.99 12.27 -1.38
N LYS A 33 16.29 13.35 -1.05
CA LYS A 33 15.77 14.36 -1.98
C LYS A 33 16.89 15.21 -2.63
N GLU A 34 18.10 15.15 -2.09
CA GLU A 34 19.21 16.02 -2.50
C GLU A 34 19.88 15.60 -3.82
N GLU A 35 20.01 16.61 -4.66
CA GLU A 35 20.81 16.83 -5.86
C GLU A 35 21.65 15.66 -6.39
N ARG A 36 21.45 15.44 -7.69
CA ARG A 36 22.13 14.57 -8.63
C ARG A 36 23.67 14.59 -8.55
N LYS A 37 24.28 14.12 -7.47
CA LYS A 37 25.63 13.55 -7.53
C LYS A 37 25.53 12.17 -8.17
N ILE A 38 25.54 12.23 -9.50
CA ILE A 38 25.34 11.14 -10.44
C ILE A 38 26.41 10.05 -10.27
N ASN A 39 25.92 8.80 -10.29
CA ASN A 39 26.55 7.61 -10.87
C ASN A 39 27.38 6.58 -10.09
N THR A 40 27.81 6.74 -8.84
CA THR A 40 28.54 5.60 -8.21
C THR A 40 27.65 4.69 -7.37
N ARG A 41 26.63 5.23 -6.70
CA ARG A 41 25.80 4.46 -5.75
C ARG A 41 24.85 3.46 -6.41
N TRP A 42 24.32 3.76 -7.59
CA TRP A 42 23.37 2.86 -8.26
C TRP A 42 24.02 1.52 -8.65
N PHE A 43 25.31 1.53 -9.00
CA PHE A 43 26.05 0.32 -9.31
C PHE A 43 26.20 -0.57 -8.06
N LEU A 44 26.46 0.05 -6.89
CA LEU A 44 26.51 -0.69 -5.62
C LEU A 44 25.17 -1.31 -5.26
N ASP A 45 24.05 -0.60 -5.47
CA ASP A 45 22.71 -1.14 -5.20
C ASP A 45 22.39 -2.34 -6.13
N ILE A 46 22.80 -2.29 -7.40
CA ILE A 46 22.65 -3.42 -8.35
C ILE A 46 23.52 -4.61 -7.93
N LEU A 47 24.79 -4.37 -7.59
CA LEU A 47 25.69 -5.42 -7.11
C LEU A 47 25.14 -6.08 -5.84
N TRP A 48 24.58 -5.28 -4.94
CA TRP A 48 23.96 -5.78 -3.71
C TRP A 48 22.75 -6.68 -3.99
N SER A 49 21.81 -6.25 -4.83
CA SER A 49 20.68 -7.09 -5.25
C SER A 49 21.14 -8.34 -6.01
N SER A 50 22.18 -8.24 -6.85
CA SER A 50 22.77 -9.39 -7.54
C SER A 50 23.38 -10.40 -6.57
N THR A 51 23.97 -9.94 -5.47
CA THR A 51 24.53 -10.80 -4.42
C THR A 51 23.42 -11.60 -3.74
N TRP A 52 22.29 -10.97 -3.44
CA TRP A 52 21.11 -11.65 -2.91
C TRP A 52 20.49 -12.66 -3.89
N ILE A 53 20.44 -12.33 -5.19
CA ILE A 53 19.98 -13.29 -6.21
C ILE A 53 20.88 -14.52 -6.23
N SER A 54 22.20 -14.35 -6.27
CA SER A 54 23.16 -15.46 -6.23
C SER A 54 23.02 -16.28 -4.94
N PHE A 55 22.80 -15.62 -3.80
CA PHE A 55 22.56 -16.28 -2.51
C PHE A 55 21.29 -17.15 -2.53
N PHE A 56 20.19 -16.66 -3.10
CA PHE A 56 18.95 -17.45 -3.22
C PHE A 56 19.05 -18.59 -4.21
N ILE A 57 19.78 -18.43 -5.31
CA ILE A 57 20.10 -19.53 -6.23
C ILE A 57 20.93 -20.60 -5.52
N PHE A 58 21.96 -20.19 -4.77
CA PHE A 58 22.76 -21.11 -3.97
C PHE A 58 21.91 -21.85 -2.92
N GLY A 59 21.05 -21.14 -2.19
CA GLY A 59 20.12 -21.73 -1.23
C GLY A 59 19.20 -22.77 -1.88
N LEU A 60 18.65 -22.47 -3.06
CA LEU A 60 17.85 -23.42 -3.83
C LEU A 60 18.65 -24.67 -4.22
N CYS A 61 19.88 -24.51 -4.73
CA CYS A 61 20.74 -25.63 -5.09
C CYS A 61 21.07 -26.53 -3.90
N VAL A 62 21.44 -25.94 -2.74
CA VAL A 62 21.70 -26.68 -1.50
C VAL A 62 20.45 -27.46 -1.08
N HIS A 63 19.27 -26.87 -1.22
CA HIS A 63 18.03 -27.50 -0.84
C HIS A 63 17.66 -28.69 -1.75
N VAL A 64 17.82 -28.54 -3.06
CA VAL A 64 17.63 -29.62 -4.03
C VAL A 64 18.62 -30.76 -3.78
N GLN A 65 19.89 -30.43 -3.51
CA GLN A 65 20.90 -31.45 -3.19
C GLN A 65 20.55 -32.20 -1.90
N ASN A 66 20.11 -31.49 -0.86
CA ASN A 66 19.65 -32.09 0.39
C ASN A 66 18.47 -33.05 0.17
N LEU A 67 17.55 -32.71 -0.73
CA LEU A 67 16.45 -33.60 -1.11
C LEU A 67 16.92 -34.87 -1.81
N THR A 68 17.93 -34.77 -2.67
CA THR A 68 18.47 -35.94 -3.39
C THR A 68 19.30 -36.88 -2.52
N LEU A 69 20.04 -36.35 -1.53
CA LEU A 69 20.99 -37.14 -0.74
C LEU A 69 20.36 -37.86 0.45
N PHE A 70 19.32 -37.30 1.06
CA PHE A 70 18.83 -37.77 2.38
C PHE A 70 17.48 -38.47 2.36
N ASN A 71 16.90 -38.75 1.19
CA ASN A 71 15.51 -39.27 1.10
C ASN A 71 15.24 -40.41 0.06
N PRO A 72 16.17 -41.33 -0.27
CA PRO A 72 15.89 -42.31 -1.32
C PRO A 72 14.86 -43.39 -0.95
N GLU A 73 14.71 -43.78 0.33
CA GLU A 73 13.97 -45.03 0.66
C GLU A 73 12.78 -44.87 1.63
N GLU A 74 12.66 -43.77 2.38
CA GLU A 74 11.72 -43.69 3.52
C GLU A 74 10.58 -42.66 3.36
N SER A 75 10.58 -41.87 2.29
CA SER A 75 9.57 -40.83 2.08
C SER A 75 8.60 -41.14 0.95
N SER A 76 7.31 -40.92 1.18
CA SER A 76 6.31 -41.03 0.11
C SER A 76 6.65 -40.04 -1.01
N THR A 77 6.60 -40.48 -2.27
CA THR A 77 6.85 -39.63 -3.45
C THR A 77 6.02 -38.34 -3.41
N LYS A 78 4.78 -38.44 -2.89
CA LYS A 78 3.89 -37.29 -2.67
C LYS A 78 4.52 -36.22 -1.78
N ARG A 79 5.13 -36.61 -0.64
CA ARG A 79 5.79 -35.69 0.30
C ARG A 79 6.96 -34.95 -0.34
N ASN A 80 7.79 -35.67 -1.10
CA ASN A 80 8.95 -35.08 -1.78
C ASN A 80 8.52 -34.07 -2.85
N ILE A 81 7.47 -34.37 -3.63
CA ILE A 81 6.95 -33.45 -4.64
C ILE A 81 6.39 -32.19 -3.99
N THR A 82 5.51 -32.31 -2.99
CA THR A 82 4.92 -31.16 -2.30
C THR A 82 5.99 -30.27 -1.68
N TYR A 83 6.99 -30.86 -1.04
CA TYR A 83 8.10 -30.12 -0.45
C TYR A 83 8.96 -29.42 -1.51
N SER A 84 9.23 -30.06 -2.64
CA SER A 84 9.97 -29.45 -3.74
C SER A 84 9.24 -28.23 -4.30
N ILE A 85 7.92 -28.34 -4.52
CA ILE A 85 7.08 -27.22 -4.98
C ILE A 85 7.13 -26.07 -3.97
N PHE A 86 6.99 -26.38 -2.68
CA PHE A 86 7.06 -25.40 -1.60
C PHE A 86 8.38 -24.61 -1.63
N VAL A 87 9.50 -25.31 -1.73
CA VAL A 87 10.85 -24.73 -1.73
C VAL A 87 11.09 -23.91 -2.98
N ILE A 88 10.83 -24.49 -4.16
CA ILE A 88 11.04 -23.83 -5.46
C ILE A 88 10.25 -22.53 -5.50
N THR A 89 8.98 -22.56 -5.09
CA THR A 89 8.12 -21.37 -5.11
C THR A 89 8.66 -20.27 -4.19
N ALA A 90 9.19 -20.63 -3.01
CA ALA A 90 9.77 -19.66 -2.08
C ALA A 90 11.00 -18.94 -2.64
N TYR A 91 11.96 -19.67 -3.19
CA TYR A 91 13.15 -19.07 -3.81
C TYR A 91 12.82 -18.34 -5.10
N PHE A 92 11.95 -18.91 -5.94
CA PHE A 92 11.51 -18.28 -7.20
C PHE A 92 10.85 -16.92 -6.94
N SER A 93 9.99 -16.82 -5.92
CA SER A 93 9.36 -15.55 -5.53
C SER A 93 10.37 -14.46 -5.18
N ASN A 94 11.43 -14.79 -4.45
CA ASN A 94 12.47 -13.82 -4.11
C ASN A 94 13.31 -13.41 -5.32
N ILE A 95 13.71 -14.39 -6.14
CA ILE A 95 14.51 -14.11 -7.35
C ILE A 95 13.73 -13.18 -8.28
N VAL A 96 12.45 -13.48 -8.53
CA VAL A 96 11.58 -12.62 -9.35
C VAL A 96 11.40 -11.25 -8.71
N SER A 97 11.12 -11.19 -7.41
CA SER A 97 10.95 -9.91 -6.70
C SER A 97 12.20 -9.04 -6.77
N LEU A 98 13.40 -9.61 -6.61
CA LEU A 98 14.67 -8.88 -6.73
C LEU A 98 14.95 -8.43 -8.18
N LEU A 99 14.71 -9.29 -9.17
CA LEU A 99 14.87 -8.95 -10.58
C LEU A 99 13.95 -7.79 -10.98
N LEU A 100 12.68 -7.84 -10.56
CA LEU A 100 11.71 -6.77 -10.77
C LEU A 100 12.11 -5.49 -10.02
N THR A 101 12.67 -5.63 -8.82
CA THR A 101 13.12 -4.50 -8.03
C THR A 101 14.27 -3.75 -8.70
N VAL A 102 15.27 -4.49 -9.20
CA VAL A 102 16.39 -3.93 -9.95
C VAL A 102 15.93 -3.31 -11.28
N SER A 103 14.99 -3.95 -11.97
CA SER A 103 14.55 -3.53 -13.32
C SER A 103 13.55 -2.38 -13.31
N PHE A 104 12.54 -2.43 -12.43
CA PHE A 104 11.39 -1.52 -12.46
C PHE A 104 11.27 -0.63 -11.21
N PHE A 105 11.53 -1.16 -10.00
CA PHE A 105 11.22 -0.42 -8.77
C PHE A 105 12.15 0.78 -8.57
N LYS A 106 13.40 0.67 -9.05
CA LYS A 106 14.38 1.75 -9.02
C LYS A 106 13.79 3.10 -9.48
N THR A 107 12.99 3.08 -10.54
CA THR A 107 12.38 4.29 -11.10
C THR A 107 10.99 4.55 -10.53
N SER A 108 10.23 3.51 -10.20
CA SER A 108 8.83 3.68 -9.85
C SER A 108 8.56 4.00 -8.39
N SER A 109 9.29 3.40 -7.44
CA SER A 109 9.03 3.62 -6.01
C SER A 109 9.22 5.10 -5.61
N PRO A 110 10.30 5.79 -6.02
CA PRO A 110 10.42 7.23 -5.78
C PRO A 110 9.29 8.04 -6.46
N LYS A 111 8.86 7.67 -7.67
CA LYS A 111 7.75 8.34 -8.37
C LYS A 111 6.43 8.19 -7.62
N ILE A 112 6.14 7.00 -7.07
CA ILE A 112 4.97 6.75 -6.22
C ILE A 112 5.02 7.65 -4.98
N LEU A 113 6.15 7.66 -4.26
CA LEU A 113 6.29 8.47 -3.05
C LEU A 113 6.23 9.97 -3.33
N ASN A 114 6.81 10.43 -4.44
CA ASN A 114 6.74 11.82 -4.87
C ASN A 114 5.30 12.23 -5.22
N LYS A 115 4.54 11.37 -5.92
CA LYS A 115 3.12 11.63 -6.19
C LYS A 115 2.30 11.71 -4.90
N ILE A 116 2.50 10.79 -3.97
CA ILE A 116 1.82 10.86 -2.66
C ILE A 116 2.24 12.12 -1.90
N SER A 117 3.53 12.47 -1.90
CA SER A 117 4.02 13.69 -1.27
C SER A 117 3.41 14.95 -1.90
N ALA A 118 3.25 15.00 -3.22
CA ALA A 118 2.63 16.13 -3.91
C ALA A 118 1.13 16.24 -3.55
N VAL A 119 0.44 15.10 -3.47
CA VAL A 119 -0.93 15.02 -2.99
C VAL A 119 -1.02 15.53 -1.54
N ASP A 120 -0.11 15.11 -0.67
CA ASP A 120 -0.07 15.50 0.74
C ASP A 120 0.12 17.01 0.91
N CYS A 121 0.99 17.63 0.10
CA CYS A 121 1.18 19.08 0.12
C CYS A 121 -0.11 19.89 -0.16
N VAL A 122 -1.12 19.26 -0.77
CA VAL A 122 -2.42 19.89 -1.03
C VAL A 122 -3.47 19.42 -0.02
N LEU A 123 -3.51 18.13 0.30
CA LEU A 123 -4.54 17.51 1.15
C LEU A 123 -4.36 17.76 2.65
N ILE A 124 -3.12 17.87 3.12
CA ILE A 124 -2.82 17.95 4.53
C ILE A 124 -2.27 19.37 4.79
N GLN A 125 -2.95 20.09 5.68
CA GLN A 125 -2.52 21.43 6.07
C GLN A 125 -1.34 21.30 7.03
N HIS A 126 -0.38 22.22 6.90
CA HIS A 126 0.96 22.09 7.49
C HIS A 126 1.01 21.77 9.00
N SER A 127 0.00 22.17 9.78
CA SER A 127 -0.10 21.87 11.21
C SER A 127 -0.58 20.45 11.53
N GLU A 128 -1.37 19.84 10.65
CA GLU A 128 -1.89 18.46 10.82
C GLU A 128 -0.91 17.40 10.26
N ASP A 129 -0.02 17.80 9.34
CA ASP A 129 1.01 16.95 8.71
C ASP A 129 1.81 16.14 9.73
N CYS A 130 2.42 16.82 10.70
CA CYS A 130 3.28 16.20 11.69
C CYS A 130 2.54 15.11 12.49
N ILE A 131 1.29 15.37 12.88
CA ILE A 131 0.51 14.39 13.67
C ILE A 131 0.16 13.17 12.82
N VAL A 132 -0.19 13.36 11.54
CA VAL A 132 -0.52 12.27 10.63
C VAL A 132 0.71 11.41 10.35
N TYR A 133 1.86 12.01 10.04
CA TYR A 133 3.10 11.27 9.76
C TYR A 133 3.67 10.57 10.98
N MET A 134 3.60 11.19 12.16
CA MET A 134 4.01 10.55 13.41
C MET A 134 3.17 9.29 13.70
N LYS A 135 1.84 9.34 13.48
CA LYS A 135 0.96 8.17 13.63
C LYS A 135 1.29 7.06 12.64
N ILE A 136 1.53 7.41 11.37
CA ILE A 136 1.93 6.44 10.34
C ILE A 136 3.27 5.80 10.71
N LYS A 137 4.26 6.60 11.10
CA LYS A 137 5.59 6.13 11.52
C LYS A 137 5.48 5.18 12.71
N LEU A 138 4.70 5.53 13.72
CA LEU A 138 4.49 4.69 14.90
C LEU A 138 3.77 3.37 14.54
N TYR A 139 2.79 3.43 13.62
CA TYR A 139 2.13 2.24 13.09
C TYR A 139 3.12 1.31 12.38
N ILE A 140 3.94 1.83 11.47
CA ILE A 140 4.96 1.06 10.74
C ILE A 140 6.00 0.46 11.69
N ILE A 141 6.46 1.22 12.69
CA ILE A 141 7.40 0.72 13.70
C ILE A 141 6.76 -0.43 14.48
N SER A 142 5.53 -0.26 14.95
CA SER A 142 4.80 -1.29 15.70
C SER A 142 4.59 -2.55 14.84
N GLU A 143 4.21 -2.40 13.58
CA GLU A 143 4.04 -3.50 12.63
C GLU A 143 5.35 -4.26 12.43
N LEU A 144 6.46 -3.56 12.16
CA LEU A 144 7.77 -4.18 11.95
C LEU A 144 8.28 -4.90 13.20
N ILE A 145 8.01 -4.39 14.40
CA ILE A 145 8.36 -5.07 15.66
C ILE A 145 7.57 -6.37 15.78
N VAL A 146 6.24 -6.33 15.60
CA VAL A 146 5.38 -7.51 15.70
C VAL A 146 5.79 -8.56 14.67
N LEU A 147 5.99 -8.16 13.41
CA LEU A 147 6.45 -9.05 12.35
C LEU A 147 7.83 -9.63 12.62
N SER A 148 8.77 -8.82 13.12
CA SER A 148 10.11 -9.28 13.49
C SER A 148 10.06 -10.31 14.61
N LEU A 149 9.22 -10.11 15.63
CA LEU A 149 9.04 -11.07 16.72
C LEU A 149 8.43 -12.39 16.21
N MET A 150 7.40 -12.33 15.37
CA MET A 150 6.79 -13.52 14.77
C MET A 150 7.76 -14.28 13.85
N LEU A 151 8.53 -13.57 13.04
CA LEU A 151 9.54 -14.19 12.17
C LEU A 151 10.69 -14.79 12.98
N ALA A 152 11.15 -14.11 14.02
CA ALA A 152 12.21 -14.63 14.89
C ALA A 152 11.80 -15.92 15.60
N THR A 153 10.57 -15.98 16.13
CA THR A 153 10.05 -17.21 16.78
C THR A 153 9.89 -18.36 15.78
N LEU A 154 9.36 -18.09 14.58
CA LEU A 154 9.27 -19.09 13.50
C LEU A 154 10.64 -19.58 13.04
N CYS A 155 11.61 -18.67 12.86
CA CYS A 155 12.96 -19.02 12.46
C CYS A 155 13.66 -19.87 13.53
N TYR A 156 13.54 -19.49 14.80
CA TYR A 156 14.07 -20.24 15.92
C TYR A 156 13.47 -21.64 15.99
N ALA A 157 12.15 -21.76 15.88
CA ALA A 157 11.46 -23.05 15.88
C ALA A 157 11.88 -23.93 14.69
N ASN A 158 12.01 -23.36 13.48
CA ASN A 158 12.55 -24.05 12.31
C ASN A 158 13.96 -24.60 12.54
N ILE A 159 14.85 -23.79 13.13
CA ILE A 159 16.24 -24.21 13.42
C ILE A 159 16.23 -25.37 14.43
N VAL A 160 15.51 -25.23 15.54
CA VAL A 160 15.45 -26.27 16.58
C VAL A 160 14.89 -27.59 16.07
N VAL A 161 13.92 -27.55 15.15
CA VAL A 161 13.24 -28.74 14.64
C VAL A 161 14.03 -29.45 13.53
N PHE A 162 14.70 -28.70 12.65
CA PHE A 162 15.27 -29.28 11.42
C PHE A 162 16.82 -29.26 11.36
N CYS A 163 17.51 -28.45 12.17
CA CYS A 163 18.98 -28.38 12.16
C CYS A 163 19.60 -29.53 12.98
N ASN A 164 19.70 -30.73 12.37
CA ASN A 164 20.39 -31.87 12.97
C ASN A 164 21.81 -32.11 12.40
N THR A 165 22.11 -31.52 11.24
CA THR A 165 23.38 -31.62 10.52
C THR A 165 23.71 -30.26 9.94
N THR A 166 24.99 -30.01 9.66
CA THR A 166 25.45 -28.73 9.10
C THR A 166 24.75 -28.39 7.79
N VAL A 167 24.57 -29.36 6.89
CA VAL A 167 23.91 -29.15 5.59
C VAL A 167 22.43 -28.77 5.78
N LYS A 168 21.70 -29.48 6.66
CA LYS A 168 20.30 -29.11 6.97
C LYS A 168 20.22 -27.75 7.64
N CYS A 169 21.19 -27.39 8.49
CA CYS A 169 21.22 -26.07 9.09
C CYS A 169 21.35 -24.95 8.05
N ILE A 170 22.30 -25.08 7.12
CA ILE A 170 22.49 -24.12 6.03
C ILE A 170 21.22 -24.01 5.18
N SER A 171 20.61 -25.15 4.85
CA SER A 171 19.34 -25.22 4.11
C SER A 171 18.18 -24.52 4.84
N VAL A 172 18.05 -24.72 6.16
CA VAL A 172 17.01 -24.08 6.97
C VAL A 172 17.26 -22.57 7.11
N MET A 173 18.52 -22.14 7.29
CA MET A 173 18.86 -20.72 7.39
C MET A 173 18.59 -19.97 6.07
N THR A 174 18.98 -20.55 4.94
CA THR A 174 18.71 -19.98 3.61
C THR A 174 17.21 -19.90 3.33
N GLN A 175 16.43 -20.92 3.72
CA GLN A 175 14.98 -20.91 3.61
C GLN A 175 14.32 -19.85 4.51
N ASN A 176 14.78 -19.69 5.75
CA ASN A 176 14.30 -18.65 6.66
C ASN A 176 14.57 -17.25 6.11
N LEU A 177 15.76 -17.01 5.54
CA LEU A 177 16.09 -15.73 4.88
C LEU A 177 15.19 -15.47 3.66
N SER A 178 14.87 -16.51 2.90
CA SER A 178 13.92 -16.44 1.78
C SER A 178 12.51 -16.07 2.27
N MET A 179 12.03 -16.66 3.37
CA MET A 179 10.75 -16.29 3.98
C MET A 179 10.72 -14.84 4.47
N ILE A 180 11.79 -14.37 5.12
CA ILE A 180 11.90 -12.99 5.62
C ILE A 180 11.87 -12.00 4.43
N ALA A 181 12.64 -12.25 3.38
CA ALA A 181 12.70 -11.38 2.20
C ALA A 181 11.33 -11.27 1.50
N ASN A 182 10.64 -12.39 1.25
CA ASN A 182 9.29 -12.38 0.68
C ASN A 182 8.31 -11.61 1.57
N THR A 183 8.40 -11.80 2.90
CA THR A 183 7.56 -11.07 3.86
C THR A 183 7.78 -9.56 3.76
N ILE A 184 9.03 -9.11 3.72
CA ILE A 184 9.37 -7.69 3.60
C ILE A 184 8.82 -7.10 2.30
N ALA A 185 8.94 -7.81 1.17
CA ALA A 185 8.39 -7.37 -0.11
C ALA A 185 6.86 -7.18 -0.07
N ILE A 186 6.14 -8.09 0.60
CA ILE A 186 4.70 -7.99 0.82
C ILE A 186 4.35 -6.79 1.72
N VAL A 187 5.09 -6.61 2.82
CA VAL A 187 4.88 -5.53 3.80
C VAL A 187 5.15 -4.16 3.19
N GLN A 188 6.12 -4.04 2.28
CA GLN A 188 6.34 -2.84 1.48
C GLN A 188 5.09 -2.42 0.70
N PHE A 189 4.51 -3.35 -0.06
CA PHE A 189 3.31 -3.08 -0.83
C PHE A 189 2.12 -2.76 0.07
N PHE A 190 1.90 -3.57 1.11
CA PHE A 190 0.84 -3.38 2.09
C PHE A 190 0.85 -1.97 2.69
N ASN A 191 2.03 -1.48 3.09
CA ASN A 191 2.17 -0.14 3.65
C ASN A 191 1.86 0.98 2.64
N LEU A 192 2.24 0.82 1.37
CA LEU A 192 1.85 1.77 0.31
C LEU A 192 0.33 1.79 0.08
N VAL A 193 -0.33 0.63 0.12
CA VAL A 193 -1.80 0.53 0.00
C VAL A 193 -2.47 1.22 1.19
N LEU A 194 -1.99 1.02 2.42
CA LEU A 194 -2.53 1.70 3.59
C LEU A 194 -2.35 3.22 3.53
N LEU A 195 -1.24 3.71 3.00
CA LEU A 195 -1.04 5.14 2.76
C LEU A 195 -2.10 5.70 1.82
N LEU A 196 -2.33 5.04 0.67
CA LEU A 196 -3.38 5.44 -0.26
C LEU A 196 -4.77 5.42 0.36
N LYS A 197 -5.11 4.39 1.16
CA LYS A 197 -6.36 4.33 1.91
C LYS A 197 -6.55 5.59 2.75
N GLN A 198 -5.53 5.96 3.52
CA GLN A 198 -5.62 7.14 4.38
C GLN A 198 -5.86 8.41 3.56
N ARG A 199 -5.22 8.56 2.39
CA ARG A 199 -5.44 9.73 1.52
C ARG A 199 -6.84 9.77 0.94
N TYR A 200 -7.39 8.65 0.51
CA TYR A 200 -8.81 8.57 0.12
C TYR A 200 -9.73 8.92 1.29
N THR A 201 -9.44 8.49 2.52
CA THR A 201 -10.23 8.85 3.70
C THR A 201 -10.19 10.35 3.99
N ILE A 202 -9.03 11.02 3.85
CA ILE A 202 -8.93 12.48 4.01
C ILE A 202 -9.64 13.20 2.86
N LEU A 203 -9.49 12.74 1.62
CA LEU A 203 -10.25 13.28 0.49
C LEU A 203 -11.76 13.19 0.72
N ASN A 204 -12.25 12.05 1.24
CA ASN A 204 -13.63 11.86 1.63
C ASN A 204 -14.06 12.80 2.77
N SER A 205 -13.14 13.17 3.67
CA SER A 205 -13.44 14.13 4.74
C SER A 205 -13.56 15.56 4.21
N TRP A 206 -12.90 15.91 3.10
CA TRP A 206 -13.06 17.21 2.42
C TRP A 206 -14.39 17.33 1.68
N ILE A 207 -14.90 16.24 1.10
CA ILE A 207 -16.18 16.24 0.37
C ILE A 207 -17.38 16.35 1.33
N LYS A 208 -17.29 15.76 2.53
CA LYS A 208 -18.41 15.70 3.50
C LYS A 208 -18.95 17.08 3.94
N PRO A 209 -18.12 18.07 4.30
CA PRO A 209 -18.58 19.42 4.67
C PRO A 209 -19.35 20.11 3.53
N ILE A 210 -18.91 19.93 2.29
CA ILE A 210 -19.60 20.49 1.11
C ILE A 210 -21.04 19.97 1.11
N TYR A 211 -21.20 18.64 1.24
CA TYR A 211 -22.52 18.01 1.33
C TYR A 211 -23.37 18.52 2.51
N LYS A 212 -22.76 18.68 3.70
CA LYS A 212 -23.47 19.14 4.90
C LYS A 212 -23.96 20.59 4.75
N ASN A 213 -23.15 21.47 4.18
CA ASN A 213 -23.48 22.89 4.00
C ASN A 213 -24.67 23.08 3.06
N PHE A 214 -24.76 22.31 1.98
CA PHE A 214 -25.94 22.36 1.11
C PHE A 214 -27.20 21.84 1.80
N GLY A 215 -27.09 20.78 2.61
CA GLY A 215 -28.22 20.26 3.38
C GLY A 215 -28.79 21.29 4.38
N THR A 216 -27.94 22.06 5.04
CA THR A 216 -28.39 23.11 5.98
C THR A 216 -28.96 24.33 5.26
N MET A 217 -28.42 24.72 4.10
CA MET A 217 -28.98 25.80 3.28
C MET A 217 -30.40 25.48 2.80
N GLN A 218 -30.65 24.24 2.35
CA GLN A 218 -31.97 23.81 1.90
C GLN A 218 -33.00 23.76 3.04
N GLN A 219 -32.57 23.36 4.25
CA GLN A 219 -33.44 23.41 5.43
C GLN A 219 -33.76 24.87 5.83
N ASN A 220 -32.79 25.77 5.72
CA ASN A 220 -32.99 27.18 6.04
C ASN A 220 -33.90 27.89 5.02
N SER A 221 -33.77 27.60 3.72
CA SER A 221 -34.66 28.16 2.70
C SER A 221 -36.11 27.69 2.87
N GLN A 222 -36.31 26.42 3.25
CA GLN A 222 -37.63 25.91 3.61
C GLN A 222 -38.21 26.58 4.87
N ASN A 223 -37.39 26.90 5.86
CA ASN A 223 -37.83 27.61 7.06
C ASN A 223 -38.16 29.09 6.79
N ILE A 224 -37.40 29.77 5.93
CA ILE A 224 -37.66 31.17 5.54
C ILE A 224 -39.00 31.28 4.80
N ASN A 225 -39.31 30.34 3.90
CA ASN A 225 -40.61 30.31 3.21
C ASN A 225 -41.81 30.10 4.15
N ARG A 226 -41.58 29.62 5.37
CA ARG A 226 -42.63 29.47 6.39
C ARG A 226 -42.86 30.72 7.24
N ASN A 227 -41.94 31.70 7.23
CA ASN A 227 -42.02 32.88 8.10
C ASN A 227 -41.58 34.18 7.37
N PRO A 228 -42.48 34.80 6.57
CA PRO A 228 -42.14 35.93 5.70
C PRO A 228 -41.83 37.26 6.42
N GLU A 229 -42.14 37.40 7.71
CA GLU A 229 -41.99 38.68 8.45
C GLU A 229 -40.52 39.11 8.72
N ASN A 230 -39.51 38.26 8.44
CA ASN A 230 -38.09 38.55 8.73
C ASN A 230 -37.26 39.01 7.51
N SER A 231 -37.85 39.31 6.35
CA SER A 231 -37.08 39.46 5.09
C SER A 231 -36.28 40.78 4.92
N THR A 232 -36.59 41.83 5.67
CA THR A 232 -36.01 43.18 5.44
C THR A 232 -34.56 43.35 5.90
N ALA A 233 -34.06 42.51 6.81
CA ALA A 233 -32.67 42.57 7.28
C ALA A 233 -31.64 41.91 6.33
N SER A 234 -32.08 41.11 5.36
CA SER A 234 -31.21 40.27 4.52
C SER A 234 -30.46 41.05 3.42
N ASN A 235 -31.05 42.13 2.89
CA ASN A 235 -30.54 42.81 1.69
C ASN A 235 -29.21 43.54 1.87
N ASN A 236 -28.86 43.98 3.09
CA ASN A 236 -27.59 44.68 3.36
C ASN A 236 -26.38 43.73 3.42
N ILE A 237 -26.59 42.42 3.61
CA ILE A 237 -25.50 41.43 3.67
C ILE A 237 -25.03 41.04 2.26
N GLN A 238 -25.89 41.19 1.24
CA GLN A 238 -25.63 40.71 -0.11
C GLN A 238 -24.66 41.62 -0.88
N ASN A 239 -24.69 42.95 -0.67
CA ASN A 239 -23.78 43.89 -1.35
C ASN A 239 -22.33 43.84 -0.85
N ARG A 240 -22.06 43.45 0.41
CA ARG A 240 -20.68 43.27 0.90
C ARG A 240 -19.98 42.02 0.36
N ARG A 241 -20.69 41.12 -0.33
CA ARG A 241 -20.10 39.90 -0.91
C ARG A 241 -19.37 40.14 -2.23
N HIS A 242 -19.77 41.13 -3.03
CA HIS A 242 -19.25 41.28 -4.40
C HIS A 242 -17.84 41.89 -4.49
N GLU A 243 -17.46 42.85 -3.64
CA GLU A 243 -16.11 43.46 -3.67
C GLU A 243 -14.99 42.50 -3.20
N ASN A 244 -15.35 41.45 -2.46
CA ASN A 244 -14.39 40.44 -1.98
C ASN A 244 -14.17 39.27 -2.95
N SER A 245 -14.84 39.22 -4.11
CA SER A 245 -14.73 38.07 -5.03
C SER A 245 -13.50 38.13 -5.94
N ALA A 246 -13.07 39.33 -6.38
CA ALA A 246 -11.95 39.47 -7.31
C ALA A 246 -10.57 39.13 -6.67
N SER A 247 -10.34 39.56 -5.42
CA SER A 247 -9.11 39.23 -4.68
C SER A 247 -9.04 37.73 -4.34
N LYS A 248 -10.18 37.09 -4.07
CA LYS A 248 -10.28 35.64 -3.84
C LYS A 248 -10.00 34.82 -5.10
N LEU A 249 -10.51 35.27 -6.25
CA LEU A 249 -10.25 34.61 -7.54
C LEU A 249 -8.75 34.62 -7.86
N LEU A 250 -8.05 35.71 -7.58
CA LEU A 250 -6.59 35.80 -7.77
C LEU A 250 -5.80 34.82 -6.90
N VAL A 251 -6.16 34.69 -5.62
CA VAL A 251 -5.56 33.71 -4.71
C VAL A 251 -5.81 32.27 -5.20
N LEU A 252 -7.01 32.02 -5.71
CA LEU A 252 -7.41 30.71 -6.21
C LEU A 252 -6.68 30.36 -7.50
N ILE A 253 -6.57 31.31 -8.43
CA ILE A 253 -5.78 31.18 -9.65
C ILE A 253 -4.30 30.98 -9.32
N GLN A 254 -3.77 31.66 -8.31
CA GLN A 254 -2.38 31.49 -7.89
C GLN A 254 -2.15 30.11 -7.28
N THR A 255 -3.06 29.66 -6.41
CA THR A 255 -3.01 28.31 -5.82
C THR A 255 -3.16 27.23 -6.90
N TYR A 256 -4.06 27.46 -7.87
CA TYR A 256 -4.25 26.62 -9.05
C TYR A 256 -2.98 26.55 -9.90
N ARG A 257 -2.35 27.70 -10.20
CA ARG A 257 -1.11 27.77 -10.98
C ARG A 257 -0.02 27.01 -10.26
N ASN A 258 0.11 27.22 -8.95
CA ASN A 258 1.09 26.52 -8.14
C ASN A 258 0.84 24.99 -8.12
N ILE A 259 -0.40 24.53 -7.97
CA ILE A 259 -0.73 23.09 -8.01
C ILE A 259 -0.46 22.52 -9.40
N ASN A 260 -0.93 23.16 -10.46
CA ASN A 260 -0.70 22.70 -11.82
C ASN A 260 0.78 22.74 -12.18
N ASP A 261 1.53 23.74 -11.73
CA ASP A 261 2.97 23.82 -11.94
C ASP A 261 3.64 22.68 -11.16
N ILE A 262 3.32 22.47 -9.87
CA ILE A 262 3.81 21.33 -9.08
C ILE A 262 3.51 19.99 -9.78
N LEU A 263 2.29 19.80 -10.28
CA LEU A 263 1.87 18.57 -10.97
C LEU A 263 2.47 18.43 -12.36
N LYS A 264 2.66 19.53 -13.11
CA LYS A 264 3.28 19.54 -14.43
C LYS A 264 4.78 19.27 -14.31
N TYR A 265 5.44 19.88 -13.34
CA TYR A 265 6.84 19.62 -13.01
C TYR A 265 7.03 18.23 -12.39
N SER A 266 6.04 17.64 -11.72
CA SER A 266 6.13 16.22 -11.29
C SER A 266 6.01 15.24 -12.46
N LYS A 267 5.29 15.63 -13.54
CA LYS A 267 5.17 14.86 -14.78
C LYS A 267 6.39 14.98 -15.70
N GLN A 268 7.10 16.10 -15.65
CA GLN A 268 8.33 16.30 -16.41
C GLN A 268 9.49 15.71 -15.58
N ASP A 269 10.21 14.70 -16.07
CA ASP A 269 11.33 14.03 -15.36
C ASP A 269 12.52 14.98 -14.97
N ASN A 270 12.36 16.30 -15.14
CA ASN A 270 13.29 17.36 -14.77
C ASN A 270 12.78 18.12 -13.53
N MET A 271 13.03 17.54 -12.36
CA MET A 271 12.67 18.09 -11.05
C MET A 271 13.56 19.26 -10.57
N GLU A 272 14.57 19.66 -11.36
CA GLU A 272 15.59 20.68 -10.98
C GLU A 272 15.05 22.10 -10.84
N ASN A 273 13.85 22.43 -11.36
CA ASN A 273 13.30 23.79 -11.32
C ASN A 273 12.22 24.01 -10.24
N LEU A 274 11.91 23.01 -9.40
CA LEU A 274 10.86 23.15 -8.39
C LEU A 274 11.30 23.94 -7.15
N GLU A 275 12.60 23.94 -6.84
CA GLU A 275 13.15 24.59 -5.63
C GLU A 275 13.31 26.12 -5.78
N SER A 276 13.25 26.67 -6.99
CA SER A 276 13.31 28.13 -7.20
C SER A 276 11.94 28.81 -7.13
N ILE A 277 10.85 28.07 -6.93
CA ILE A 277 9.52 28.65 -6.72
C ILE A 277 9.33 28.84 -5.21
N GLU A 278 10.02 29.81 -4.63
CA GLU A 278 9.71 30.30 -3.28
C GLU A 278 8.35 31.00 -3.31
N ILE A 279 7.31 30.29 -2.85
CA ILE A 279 6.04 30.94 -2.51
C ILE A 279 6.32 31.78 -1.25
N PRO A 280 6.17 33.11 -1.27
CA PRO A 280 6.42 33.96 -0.11
C PRO A 280 5.62 33.47 1.11
N GLU A 281 6.29 33.20 2.24
CA GLU A 281 5.66 32.67 3.46
C GLU A 281 4.47 33.53 3.92
N GLU A 282 4.53 34.85 3.71
CA GLU A 282 3.48 35.82 4.04
C GLU A 282 2.14 35.57 3.32
N ASN A 283 2.16 35.00 2.10
CA ASN A 283 0.93 34.67 1.38
C ASN A 283 0.34 33.31 1.78
N LYS A 284 1.09 32.46 2.50
CA LYS A 284 0.68 31.08 2.81
C LYS A 284 -0.34 31.01 3.94
N TYR A 285 -0.23 31.87 4.94
CA TYR A 285 -1.07 31.86 6.14
C TYR A 285 -2.42 32.59 5.94
N THR A 286 -2.47 33.62 5.10
CA THR A 286 -3.67 34.44 4.86
C THR A 286 -4.75 33.71 4.05
N ILE A 287 -4.35 32.71 3.25
CA ILE A 287 -5.26 31.87 2.44
C ILE A 287 -6.03 30.86 3.30
N LEU A 288 -5.49 30.49 4.48
CA LEU A 288 -5.95 29.35 5.28
C LEU A 288 -7.03 29.70 6.32
N GLN A 289 -7.14 30.96 6.76
CA GLN A 289 -8.15 31.36 7.76
C GLN A 289 -9.49 31.82 7.15
N ASN A 290 -9.54 32.11 5.84
CA ASN A 290 -10.79 32.53 5.16
C ASN A 290 -11.58 31.36 4.52
N ASN A 291 -11.38 30.15 5.03
CA ASN A 291 -11.93 28.88 4.53
C ASN A 291 -13.47 28.74 4.55
N ASN A 292 -14.21 29.75 5.02
CA ASN A 292 -15.67 29.79 4.90
C ASN A 292 -16.17 30.38 3.56
N ILE A 293 -15.27 30.84 2.68
CA ILE A 293 -15.66 31.59 1.47
C ILE A 293 -14.85 31.18 0.22
N PHE A 294 -14.46 29.92 0.11
CA PHE A 294 -14.14 29.36 -1.21
C PHE A 294 -15.45 28.97 -1.88
N GLU A 295 -15.66 29.42 -3.12
CA GLU A 295 -16.76 28.91 -3.95
C GLU A 295 -16.62 27.39 -4.08
N ASP A 296 -17.68 26.67 -3.70
CA ASP A 296 -17.68 25.21 -3.62
C ASP A 296 -17.22 24.52 -4.93
N GLY A 297 -17.43 25.17 -6.08
CA GLY A 297 -16.95 24.70 -7.39
C GLY A 297 -15.44 24.54 -7.48
N SER A 298 -14.67 25.52 -7.00
CA SER A 298 -13.20 25.47 -7.05
C SER A 298 -12.61 24.42 -6.11
N ARG A 299 -13.25 24.20 -4.95
CA ARG A 299 -12.88 23.12 -4.04
C ARG A 299 -13.11 21.75 -4.67
N MET A 300 -14.25 21.59 -5.34
CA MET A 300 -14.58 20.34 -6.02
C MET A 300 -13.59 20.03 -7.17
N TYR A 301 -13.17 21.05 -7.91
CA TYR A 301 -12.11 20.92 -8.91
C TYR A 301 -10.80 20.38 -8.28
N VAL A 302 -10.35 20.96 -7.17
CA VAL A 302 -9.12 20.51 -6.47
C VAL A 302 -9.27 19.06 -6.00
N VAL A 303 -10.43 18.70 -5.44
CA VAL A 303 -10.74 17.31 -5.05
C VAL A 303 -10.66 16.36 -6.25
N ARG A 304 -11.14 16.75 -7.43
CA ARG A 304 -11.03 15.98 -8.68
C ARG A 304 -9.58 15.73 -9.07
N VAL A 305 -8.77 16.78 -9.08
CA VAL A 305 -7.35 16.68 -9.42
C VAL A 305 -6.63 15.73 -8.48
N ILE A 306 -6.87 15.85 -7.17
CA ILE A 306 -6.28 14.97 -6.16
C ILE A 306 -6.73 13.51 -6.35
N TYR A 307 -8.02 13.29 -6.60
CA TYR A 307 -8.54 11.94 -6.88
C TYR A 307 -7.84 11.30 -8.09
N SER A 308 -7.67 12.08 -9.16
CA SER A 308 -7.00 11.64 -10.38
C SER A 308 -5.53 11.27 -10.13
N GLU A 309 -4.80 12.08 -9.35
CA GLU A 309 -3.39 11.79 -8.99
C GLU A 309 -3.25 10.57 -8.06
N LEU A 310 -4.18 10.37 -7.13
CA LEU A 310 -4.23 9.14 -6.32
C LEU A 310 -4.49 7.91 -7.19
N HIS A 311 -5.40 8.02 -8.17
CA HIS A 311 -5.66 6.93 -9.11
C HIS A 311 -4.45 6.64 -10.01
N GLU A 312 -3.76 7.66 -10.51
CA GLU A 312 -2.52 7.47 -11.27
C GLU A 312 -1.44 6.78 -10.41
N THR A 313 -1.39 7.10 -9.11
CA THR A 313 -0.50 6.44 -8.16
C THR A 313 -0.85 4.95 -8.00
N VAL A 314 -2.13 4.59 -7.90
CA VAL A 314 -2.59 3.18 -7.89
C VAL A 314 -2.16 2.47 -9.17
N ARG A 315 -2.33 3.11 -10.34
CA ARG A 315 -1.91 2.55 -11.63
C ARG A 315 -0.39 2.32 -11.68
N LEU A 316 0.39 3.27 -11.16
CA LEU A 316 1.84 3.14 -11.07
C LEU A 316 2.27 2.03 -10.12
N MET A 317 1.56 1.86 -9.00
CA MET A 317 1.74 0.72 -8.08
C MET A 317 1.44 -0.61 -8.76
N ASN A 318 0.33 -0.74 -9.49
CA ASN A 318 -0.01 -1.96 -10.23
C ASN A 318 1.04 -2.32 -11.28
N LYS A 319 1.52 -1.31 -12.03
CA LYS A 319 2.59 -1.51 -13.02
C LYS A 319 3.89 -1.99 -12.37
N SER A 320 4.21 -1.47 -11.18
CA SER A 320 5.48 -1.74 -10.52
C SER A 320 5.42 -3.04 -9.73
N TYR A 321 4.49 -3.15 -8.79
CA TYR A 321 4.38 -4.27 -7.86
C TYR A 321 3.55 -5.44 -8.39
N GLY A 322 2.80 -5.29 -9.50
CA GLY A 322 1.84 -6.30 -9.95
C GLY A 322 2.43 -7.70 -10.15
N CYS A 323 3.64 -7.81 -10.72
CA CYS A 323 4.30 -9.11 -10.91
C CYS A 323 4.91 -9.67 -9.62
N ALA A 324 5.53 -8.83 -8.79
CA ALA A 324 6.03 -9.26 -7.49
C ALA A 324 4.89 -9.75 -6.58
N LEU A 325 3.74 -9.07 -6.61
CA LEU A 325 2.54 -9.49 -5.88
C LEU A 325 1.95 -10.77 -6.43
N PHE A 326 1.93 -10.96 -7.75
CA PHE A 326 1.48 -12.22 -8.33
C PHE A 326 2.29 -13.40 -7.78
N VAL A 327 3.61 -13.34 -7.88
CA VAL A 327 4.47 -14.43 -7.40
C VAL A 327 4.44 -14.55 -5.87
N GLY A 328 4.36 -13.43 -5.14
CA GLY A 328 4.20 -13.43 -3.68
C GLY A 328 2.89 -14.08 -3.23
N THR A 329 1.77 -13.79 -3.91
CA THR A 329 0.47 -14.44 -3.61
C THR A 329 0.48 -15.93 -3.95
N LEU A 330 1.14 -16.34 -5.03
CA LEU A 330 1.36 -17.75 -5.37
C LEU A 330 2.19 -18.45 -4.30
N TRP A 331 3.26 -17.81 -3.82
CA TRP A 331 4.07 -18.32 -2.70
C TRP A 331 3.22 -18.50 -1.45
N ILE A 332 2.45 -17.50 -1.02
CA ILE A 332 1.57 -17.62 0.15
C ILE A 332 0.59 -18.78 -0.01
N PHE A 333 -0.03 -18.93 -1.20
CA PHE A 333 -0.94 -20.03 -1.50
C PHE A 333 -0.27 -21.40 -1.36
N VAL A 334 0.90 -21.58 -1.97
CA VAL A 334 1.67 -22.83 -1.87
C VAL A 334 2.09 -23.12 -0.41
N ASN A 335 2.43 -22.09 0.37
CA ASN A 335 2.72 -22.28 1.80
C ASN A 335 1.50 -22.77 2.58
N ILE A 336 0.32 -22.18 2.34
CA ILE A 336 -0.92 -22.59 3.02
C ILE A 336 -1.21 -24.06 2.72
N VAL A 337 -1.23 -24.44 1.44
CA VAL A 337 -1.52 -25.82 1.00
C VAL A 337 -0.45 -26.80 1.52
N GLY A 338 0.83 -26.45 1.40
CA GLY A 338 1.95 -27.27 1.86
C GLY A 338 1.93 -27.49 3.37
N ASN A 339 1.77 -26.42 4.16
CA ASN A 339 1.73 -26.52 5.63
C ASN A 339 0.55 -27.37 6.11
N ILE A 340 -0.61 -27.26 5.47
CA ILE A 340 -1.77 -28.10 5.78
C ILE A 340 -1.47 -29.57 5.47
N PHE A 341 -0.90 -29.86 4.30
CA PHE A 341 -0.50 -31.21 3.91
C PHE A 341 0.48 -31.81 4.93
N PHE A 342 1.54 -31.09 5.29
CA PHE A 342 2.53 -31.58 6.26
C PHE A 342 1.96 -31.72 7.67
N THR A 343 1.04 -30.84 8.08
CA THR A 343 0.35 -30.97 9.37
C THR A 343 -0.48 -32.25 9.41
N MET A 344 -1.26 -32.52 8.36
CA MET A 344 -2.07 -33.74 8.27
C MET A 344 -1.22 -35.02 8.22
N ASP A 345 -0.12 -35.02 7.44
CA ASP A 345 0.84 -36.13 7.40
C ASP A 345 1.39 -36.43 8.81
N LYS A 346 1.76 -35.39 9.56
CA LYS A 346 2.30 -35.54 10.93
C LYS A 346 1.25 -36.00 11.93
N ILE A 347 0.02 -35.49 11.85
CA ILE A 347 -1.09 -35.93 12.72
C ILE A 347 -1.47 -37.38 12.45
N ASN A 348 -1.52 -37.80 11.19
CA ASN A 348 -1.84 -39.20 10.85
C ASN A 348 -0.77 -40.17 11.35
N ASN A 349 0.52 -39.79 11.26
CA ASN A 349 1.62 -40.59 11.79
C ASN A 349 1.57 -40.71 13.32
N LEU A 350 1.09 -39.67 14.03
CA LEU A 350 0.85 -39.71 15.48
C LEU A 350 -0.26 -40.70 15.87
N SER A 351 -1.23 -40.95 15.00
CA SER A 351 -2.32 -41.91 15.27
C SER A 351 -1.89 -43.38 15.11
N ASN A 352 -0.88 -43.63 14.28
CA ASN A 352 -0.53 -44.99 13.83
C ASN A 352 0.72 -45.59 14.50
N SER A 353 1.47 -44.81 15.29
CA SER A 353 2.77 -45.25 15.84
C SER A 353 2.95 -44.85 17.31
N GLU A 354 3.94 -45.45 18.00
CA GLU A 354 4.40 -44.99 19.31
C GLU A 354 4.72 -43.49 19.25
N TYR A 355 3.97 -42.71 20.04
CA TYR A 355 4.02 -41.25 20.09
C TYR A 355 5.45 -40.70 20.12
N LYS A 356 5.91 -40.13 19.00
CA LYS A 356 7.20 -39.41 18.94
C LYS A 356 6.96 -37.92 19.19
N ARG A 357 7.57 -37.41 20.28
CA ARG A 357 7.57 -35.98 20.65
C ARG A 357 8.03 -35.06 19.51
N GLU A 358 8.84 -35.56 18.57
CA GLU A 358 9.34 -34.80 17.42
C GLU A 358 8.26 -34.49 16.38
N ASP A 359 7.32 -35.41 16.13
CA ASP A 359 6.24 -35.19 15.17
C ASP A 359 5.26 -34.12 15.66
N LEU A 360 5.00 -34.06 16.98
CA LEU A 360 4.20 -32.99 17.57
C LEU A 360 4.85 -31.61 17.38
N LYS A 361 6.18 -31.50 17.60
CA LYS A 361 6.92 -30.24 17.40
C LYS A 361 6.84 -29.79 15.93
N GLN A 362 6.97 -30.72 14.99
CA GLN A 362 6.84 -30.43 13.55
C GLN A 362 5.42 -29.99 13.19
N ALA A 363 4.38 -30.67 13.69
CA ALA A 363 2.99 -30.28 13.47
C ALA A 363 2.72 -28.86 13.99
N PHE A 364 3.17 -28.53 15.21
CA PHE A 364 3.01 -27.19 15.79
C PHE A 364 3.71 -26.10 14.95
N LEU A 365 4.89 -26.41 14.42
CA LEU A 365 5.65 -25.52 13.54
C LEU A 365 4.90 -25.25 12.23
N PHE A 366 4.38 -26.29 11.56
CA PHE A 366 3.59 -26.13 10.34
C PHE A 366 2.28 -25.37 10.57
N ILE A 367 1.60 -25.59 11.70
CA ILE A 367 0.41 -24.83 12.09
C ILE A 367 0.77 -23.35 12.31
N SER A 368 1.88 -23.06 12.98
CA SER A 368 2.34 -21.69 13.21
C SER A 368 2.68 -20.98 11.89
N SER A 369 3.36 -21.68 10.97
CA SER A 369 3.67 -21.17 9.62
C SER A 369 2.40 -20.95 8.77
N LEU A 370 1.40 -21.83 8.90
CA LEU A 370 0.08 -21.68 8.28
C LEU A 370 -0.63 -20.41 8.76
N LEU A 371 -0.71 -20.20 10.07
CA LEU A 371 -1.35 -19.01 10.65
C LEU A 371 -0.65 -17.73 10.19
N PHE A 372 0.68 -17.73 10.14
CA PHE A 372 1.47 -16.61 9.61
C PHE A 372 1.16 -16.34 8.13
N SER A 373 1.10 -17.38 7.30
CA SER A 373 0.79 -17.25 5.87
C SER A 373 -0.64 -16.71 5.65
N LEU A 374 -1.61 -17.17 6.44
CA LEU A 374 -2.98 -16.65 6.42
C LEU A 374 -3.04 -15.19 6.85
N MET A 375 -2.30 -14.79 7.88
CA MET A 375 -2.21 -13.40 8.31
C MET A 375 -1.68 -12.50 7.19
N LEU A 376 -0.63 -12.91 6.47
CA LEU A 376 -0.12 -12.17 5.32
C LEU A 376 -1.15 -12.05 4.19
N LEU A 377 -1.84 -13.15 3.85
CA LEU A 377 -2.90 -13.15 2.84
C LEU A 377 -4.05 -12.20 3.21
N ILE A 378 -4.48 -12.23 4.48
CA ILE A 378 -5.52 -11.34 5.01
C ILE A 378 -5.04 -9.90 4.95
N ALA A 379 -3.81 -9.61 5.37
CA ALA A 379 -3.26 -8.26 5.36
C ALA A 379 -3.31 -7.65 3.95
N ILE A 380 -2.82 -8.35 2.92
CA ILE A 380 -2.83 -7.83 1.55
C ILE A 380 -4.24 -7.71 0.96
N THR A 381 -5.12 -8.69 1.20
CA THR A 381 -6.46 -8.71 0.59
C THR A 381 -7.41 -7.72 1.26
N VAL A 382 -7.40 -7.65 2.60
CA VAL A 382 -8.23 -6.71 3.37
C VAL A 382 -7.79 -5.27 3.13
N SER A 383 -6.49 -4.96 3.18
CA SER A 383 -6.01 -3.59 2.93
C SER A 383 -6.38 -3.09 1.53
N SER A 384 -6.19 -3.92 0.51
CA SER A 384 -6.56 -3.61 -0.87
C SER A 384 -8.06 -3.39 -1.01
N HIS A 385 -8.88 -4.25 -0.38
CA HIS A 385 -10.34 -4.11 -0.39
C HIS A 385 -10.83 -2.84 0.34
N LEU A 386 -10.25 -2.53 1.51
CA LEU A 386 -10.60 -1.34 2.26
C LEU A 386 -10.24 -0.05 1.51
N THR A 387 -9.10 -0.05 0.80
CA THR A 387 -8.68 1.08 -0.04
C THR A 387 -9.62 1.27 -1.22
N TYR A 388 -9.99 0.18 -1.89
CA TYR A 388 -11.01 0.19 -2.94
C TYR A 388 -12.33 0.78 -2.44
N ASN A 389 -12.84 0.30 -1.28
CA ASN A 389 -14.09 0.80 -0.70
C ASN A 389 -14.03 2.29 -0.36
N GLU A 390 -12.89 2.77 0.18
CA GLU A 390 -12.70 4.20 0.44
C GLU A 390 -12.66 5.03 -0.85
N SER A 391 -12.12 4.50 -1.95
CA SER A 391 -12.17 5.17 -3.26
C SER A 391 -13.60 5.25 -3.83
N CYS A 392 -14.38 4.17 -3.73
CA CYS A 392 -15.79 4.14 -4.13
C CYS A 392 -16.66 5.06 -3.26
N ARG A 393 -16.28 5.27 -2.00
CA ARG A 393 -16.98 6.20 -1.12
C ARG A 393 -16.91 7.64 -1.64
N SER A 394 -15.82 8.03 -2.31
CA SER A 394 -15.73 9.35 -2.95
C SER A 394 -16.78 9.52 -4.04
N GLU A 395 -16.97 8.50 -4.89
CA GLU A 395 -18.00 8.47 -5.94
C GLU A 395 -19.41 8.60 -5.34
N ILE A 396 -19.72 7.80 -4.31
CA ILE A 396 -21.03 7.85 -3.64
C ILE A 396 -21.30 9.25 -3.04
N LEU A 397 -20.30 9.89 -2.45
CA LEU A 397 -20.44 11.25 -1.90
C LEU A 397 -20.72 12.28 -3.00
N VAL A 398 -20.08 12.14 -4.16
CA VAL A 398 -20.31 13.04 -5.31
C VAL A 398 -21.67 12.81 -5.95
N GLN A 399 -22.12 11.56 -6.08
CA GLN A 399 -23.48 11.26 -6.53
C GLN A 399 -24.53 11.84 -5.58
N LYS A 400 -24.31 11.75 -4.27
CA LYS A 400 -25.21 12.38 -3.28
C LYS A 400 -25.23 13.90 -3.39
N LEU A 401 -24.09 14.51 -3.70
CA LEU A 401 -24.03 15.95 -3.99
C LEU A 401 -24.86 16.28 -5.23
N LEU A 402 -24.69 15.54 -6.33
CA LEU A 402 -25.44 15.76 -7.59
C LEU A 402 -26.97 15.68 -7.47
N LEU A 403 -27.49 15.01 -6.44
CA LEU A 403 -28.93 14.90 -6.18
C LEU A 403 -29.55 16.16 -5.57
N ILE A 404 -28.75 17.15 -5.16
CA ILE A 404 -29.25 18.40 -4.58
C ILE A 404 -29.76 19.31 -5.70
N PRO A 405 -31.04 19.77 -5.66
CA PRO A 405 -31.65 20.46 -6.79
C PRO A 405 -31.12 21.88 -7.02
N GLU A 406 -30.66 22.57 -5.97
CA GLU A 406 -30.26 23.99 -5.99
C GLU A 406 -28.73 24.17 -6.05
N ILE A 407 -28.02 23.33 -6.79
CA ILE A 407 -26.57 23.47 -6.96
C ILE A 407 -26.24 24.50 -8.02
N ASN A 408 -25.25 25.36 -7.76
CA ASN A 408 -24.66 26.26 -8.74
C ASN A 408 -24.25 25.47 -10.01
N LEU A 409 -24.59 26.00 -11.19
CA LEU A 409 -24.28 25.40 -12.50
C LEU A 409 -22.80 25.00 -12.64
N ASP A 410 -21.88 25.84 -12.16
CA ASP A 410 -20.44 25.58 -12.24
C ASP A 410 -20.06 24.36 -11.40
N LEU A 411 -20.52 24.31 -10.15
CA LEU A 411 -20.30 23.15 -9.26
C LEU A 411 -20.94 21.89 -9.83
N ARG A 412 -22.14 21.99 -10.41
CA ARG A 412 -22.80 20.85 -11.04
C ARG A 412 -22.01 20.30 -12.22
N SER A 413 -21.44 21.17 -13.05
CA SER A 413 -20.59 20.76 -14.17
C SER A 413 -19.34 20.01 -13.68
N GLU A 414 -18.69 20.49 -12.63
CA GLU A 414 -17.52 19.87 -12.02
C GLU A 414 -17.84 18.54 -11.34
N LEU A 415 -18.97 18.44 -10.63
CA LEU A 415 -19.46 17.20 -10.03
C LEU A 415 -19.81 16.14 -11.09
N ASN A 416 -20.41 16.53 -12.22
CA ASN A 416 -20.69 15.62 -13.33
C ASN A 416 -19.40 15.06 -13.93
N LEU A 417 -18.39 15.91 -14.14
CA LEU A 417 -17.07 15.48 -14.61
C LEU A 417 -16.39 14.54 -13.60
N PHE A 418 -16.40 14.89 -12.30
CA PHE A 418 -15.86 14.01 -11.26
C PHE A 418 -16.59 12.66 -11.22
N SER A 419 -17.92 12.66 -11.31
CA SER A 419 -18.72 11.43 -11.31
C SER A 419 -18.39 10.55 -12.52
N ALA A 420 -18.23 11.14 -13.70
CA ALA A 420 -17.84 10.42 -14.90
C ALA A 420 -16.43 9.81 -14.74
N GLU A 421 -15.45 10.60 -14.29
CA GLU A 421 -14.08 10.13 -14.05
C GLU A 421 -14.01 9.03 -12.98
N SER A 422 -14.61 9.24 -11.81
CA SER A 422 -14.56 8.29 -10.69
C SER A 422 -15.25 6.95 -11.00
N SER A 423 -16.31 6.95 -11.81
CA SER A 423 -16.97 5.71 -12.25
C SER A 423 -16.06 4.82 -13.13
N VAL A 424 -15.12 5.45 -13.87
CA VAL A 424 -14.14 4.76 -14.73
C VAL A 424 -12.85 4.44 -13.97
N MET A 425 -12.42 5.34 -13.08
CA MET A 425 -11.12 5.31 -12.40
C MET A 425 -11.16 4.60 -11.04
N LYS A 426 -11.47 3.31 -11.03
CA LYS A 426 -11.51 2.52 -9.79
C LYS A 426 -10.12 2.26 -9.22
N ALA A 427 -9.92 2.44 -7.91
CA ALA A 427 -8.66 2.15 -7.23
C ALA A 427 -8.49 0.63 -6.96
N GLU A 428 -8.45 -0.16 -8.04
CA GLU A 428 -8.28 -1.61 -7.97
C GLU A 428 -6.80 -1.98 -8.02
N PHE A 429 -6.35 -2.80 -7.06
CA PHE A 429 -5.00 -3.33 -7.06
C PHE A 429 -4.97 -4.65 -7.83
N THR A 430 -4.29 -4.69 -8.97
CA THR A 430 -4.28 -5.85 -9.87
C THR A 430 -2.91 -6.50 -9.93
N THR A 431 -2.86 -7.83 -9.91
CA THR A 431 -1.63 -8.62 -10.11
C THR A 431 -1.44 -8.93 -11.59
N CYS A 432 -0.55 -8.19 -12.27
CA CYS A 432 -0.31 -8.34 -13.72
C CYS A 432 -1.56 -8.21 -14.61
N GLY A 433 -2.64 -7.59 -14.13
CA GLY A 433 -3.93 -7.57 -14.82
C GLY A 433 -4.68 -8.91 -14.83
N LEU A 434 -4.19 -9.95 -14.14
CA LEU A 434 -4.81 -11.27 -14.07
C LEU A 434 -6.02 -11.29 -13.13
N PHE A 435 -5.84 -10.77 -11.91
CA PHE A 435 -6.92 -10.67 -10.92
C PHE A 435 -6.77 -9.44 -10.02
N VAL A 436 -7.90 -9.02 -9.44
CA VAL A 436 -7.97 -7.92 -8.47
C VAL A 436 -7.73 -8.48 -7.07
N LEU A 437 -6.78 -7.91 -6.33
CA LEU A 437 -6.51 -8.21 -4.92
C LEU A 437 -7.65 -7.66 -4.06
N ASN A 438 -8.61 -8.50 -3.72
CA ASN A 438 -9.72 -8.19 -2.83
C ASN A 438 -10.11 -9.42 -2.01
N MET A 439 -11.18 -9.32 -1.21
CA MET A 439 -11.67 -10.43 -0.39
C MET A 439 -12.06 -11.68 -1.20
N ARG A 440 -12.35 -11.56 -2.51
CA ARG A 440 -12.64 -12.73 -3.36
C ARG A 440 -11.44 -13.65 -3.51
N VAL A 441 -10.22 -13.10 -3.57
CA VAL A 441 -8.98 -13.89 -3.61
C VAL A 441 -8.81 -14.68 -2.31
N LEU A 442 -9.08 -14.07 -1.16
CA LEU A 442 -9.04 -14.74 0.14
C LEU A 442 -10.02 -15.93 0.16
N PHE A 443 -11.28 -15.71 -0.23
CA PHE A 443 -12.28 -16.77 -0.29
C PHE A 443 -11.90 -17.86 -1.30
N ALA A 444 -11.38 -17.49 -2.48
CA ALA A 444 -10.92 -18.46 -3.47
C ALA A 444 -9.80 -19.35 -2.94
N VAL A 445 -8.81 -18.78 -2.24
CA VAL A 445 -7.72 -19.54 -1.60
C VAL A 445 -8.27 -20.48 -0.52
N VAL A 446 -9.17 -20.01 0.34
CA VAL A 446 -9.79 -20.85 1.38
C VAL A 446 -10.60 -21.99 0.75
N SER A 447 -11.42 -21.71 -0.26
CA SER A 447 -12.20 -22.72 -0.98
C SER A 447 -11.32 -23.75 -1.67
N LEU A 448 -10.29 -23.31 -2.40
CA LEU A 448 -9.36 -24.21 -3.09
C LEU A 448 -8.58 -25.09 -2.11
N THR A 449 -8.19 -24.52 -0.97
CA THR A 449 -7.53 -25.25 0.12
C THR A 449 -8.47 -26.30 0.74
N ALA A 450 -9.74 -25.96 0.96
CA ALA A 450 -10.74 -26.90 1.47
C ALA A 450 -11.02 -28.04 0.47
N THR A 451 -11.14 -27.74 -0.82
CA THR A 451 -11.30 -28.76 -1.87
C THR A 451 -10.07 -29.68 -1.93
N TYR A 452 -8.86 -29.12 -1.86
CA TYR A 452 -7.63 -29.91 -1.80
C TYR A 452 -7.59 -30.82 -0.57
N LEU A 453 -8.02 -30.32 0.60
CA LEU A 453 -8.14 -31.11 1.82
C LEU A 453 -9.08 -32.31 1.67
N VAL A 454 -10.27 -32.09 1.09
CA VAL A 454 -11.23 -33.17 0.82
C VAL A 454 -10.63 -34.20 -0.12
N PHE A 455 -10.00 -33.75 -1.21
CA PHE A 455 -9.36 -34.65 -2.18
C PHE A 455 -8.23 -35.47 -1.55
N MET A 456 -7.40 -34.85 -0.71
CA MET A 456 -6.36 -35.54 0.03
C MET A 456 -6.91 -36.54 1.04
N SER A 457 -8.02 -36.23 1.71
CA SER A 457 -8.67 -37.17 2.63
C SER A 457 -9.32 -38.37 1.92
N LEU A 458 -9.73 -38.22 0.66
CA LEU A 458 -10.31 -39.32 -0.14
C LEU A 458 -9.24 -40.24 -0.75
N LEU A 459 -8.01 -39.76 -0.90
CA LEU A 459 -6.89 -40.51 -1.47
C LEU A 459 -6.05 -41.27 -0.44
N ASN A 460 -6.29 -41.03 0.85
CA ASN A 460 -5.70 -41.77 1.97
C ASN A 460 -6.70 -42.81 2.44
#